data_AF-A0A151JBL3-F1
#
_entry.id   AF-A0A151JBL3-F1
#
_cell.length_a   1.000
_cell.length_b   1.000
_cell.length_c   1.000
_cell.angle_alpha   90.00
_cell.angle_beta   90.00
_cell.angle_gamma   90.00
#
_symmetry.space_group_name_H-M   'P 1'
#
loop_
_entity.id
_entity.type
_entity.pdbx_description
1 polymer ?
#
loop_
_entity_poly.entity_id
_entity_poly.type
_entity_poly.pdbx_seq_one_letter_code
_entity_poly.pdbx_strand_id
1 'polypeptide(L)'
;LVLLNQGRVSTFVGPRGESIIDLTWATPAAAQRIKGLHVDAGSLGELSDHRIIRMELVPTRVPRSKSCANLVLFLIGWMNNGGTNQ
;
A
#
# COMPACT_ATOMS: atom_id res chain seq x y z
N LEU A 1 8.11 -12.38 6.83
CA LEU A 1 7.10 -11.55 6.14
C LEU A 1 6.93 -12.08 4.73
N VAL A 2 5.78 -11.83 4.09
CA VAL A 2 5.52 -12.16 2.68
C VAL A 2 5.20 -10.87 1.92
N LEU A 3 5.79 -10.70 0.74
CA LEU A 3 5.46 -9.60 -0.18
C LEU A 3 4.10 -9.88 -0.82
N LEU A 4 3.21 -8.90 -0.80
CA LEU A 4 1.84 -9.04 -1.30
C LEU A 4 1.58 -8.31 -2.61
N ASN A 5 2.43 -7.37 -3.02
CA ASN A 5 2.27 -6.71 -4.33
C ASN A 5 2.29 -7.76 -5.44
N GLN A 6 1.34 -7.64 -6.35
CA GLN A 6 1.23 -8.47 -7.54
C GLN A 6 1.11 -7.59 -8.78
N GLY A 7 1.55 -8.11 -9.92
CA GLY A 7 1.49 -7.40 -11.18
C GLY A 7 2.61 -6.36 -11.34
N ARG A 8 2.40 -5.43 -12.27
CA ARG A 8 3.41 -4.46 -12.73
C ARG A 8 2.89 -3.03 -12.79
N VAL A 9 1.76 -2.77 -12.13
CA VAL A 9 1.18 -1.42 -12.07
C VAL A 9 2.08 -0.56 -11.19
N SER A 10 2.63 0.50 -11.75
CA SER A 10 3.44 1.47 -11.02
C SER A 10 2.65 2.03 -9.84
N THR A 11 3.29 2.25 -8.70
CA THR A 11 2.69 2.88 -7.53
C THR A 11 3.07 4.35 -7.43
N PHE A 12 4.02 4.80 -8.24
CA PHE A 12 4.44 6.18 -8.37
C PHE A 12 4.48 6.60 -9.85
N VAL A 13 4.05 7.83 -10.12
CA VAL A 13 4.01 8.48 -11.44
C VAL A 13 4.52 9.91 -11.27
N GLY A 14 5.74 10.17 -11.71
CA GLY A 14 6.34 11.50 -11.64
C GLY A 14 6.84 12.01 -13.00
N PRO A 15 7.36 13.25 -13.05
CA PRO A 15 7.87 13.85 -14.28
C PRO A 15 9.02 13.08 -14.94
N ARG A 16 9.72 12.22 -14.18
CA ARG A 16 10.83 11.38 -14.67
C ARG A 16 10.41 9.95 -15.03
N GLY A 17 9.11 9.67 -15.04
CA GLY A 17 8.56 8.35 -15.35
C GLY A 17 7.86 7.69 -14.16
N GLU A 18 7.55 6.40 -14.34
CA GLU A 18 6.79 5.61 -13.38
C GLU A 18 7.65 4.54 -12.70
N SER A 19 7.32 4.22 -11.45
CA SER A 19 8.04 3.19 -10.68
C SER A 19 7.12 2.48 -9.67
N ILE A 20 7.57 1.31 -9.20
CA ILE A 20 6.95 0.60 -8.07
C ILE A 20 7.85 0.85 -6.87
N ILE A 21 7.46 1.79 -6.01
CA ILE A 21 8.21 2.14 -4.79
C ILE A 21 7.42 1.87 -3.51
N ASP A 22 6.09 1.84 -3.60
CA ASP A 22 5.23 1.40 -2.50
C ASP A 22 5.08 -0.12 -2.48
N LEU A 23 5.51 -0.74 -1.38
CA LEU A 23 5.44 -2.18 -1.14
C LEU A 23 4.57 -2.50 0.07
N THR A 24 3.83 -3.60 -0.01
CA THR A 24 2.98 -4.15 1.03
C THR A 24 3.49 -5.53 1.42
N TRP A 25 3.82 -5.69 2.70
CA TRP A 25 4.24 -6.96 3.28
C TRP A 25 3.38 -7.31 4.48
N ALA A 26 3.22 -8.59 4.75
CA ALA A 26 2.46 -9.07 5.91
C ALA A 26 3.13 -10.27 6.59
N THR A 27 2.76 -10.55 7.83
CA THR A 27 3.01 -11.87 8.41
C THR A 27 2.18 -12.92 7.67
N PRO A 28 2.60 -14.21 7.61
CA PRO A 28 1.81 -15.24 6.94
C PRO A 28 0.35 -15.32 7.44
N ALA A 29 0.13 -15.14 8.74
CA ALA A 29 -1.22 -15.15 9.33
C ALA A 29 -2.07 -13.95 8.89
N ALA A 30 -1.48 -12.78 8.70
CA ALA A 30 -2.17 -11.59 8.21
C ALA A 30 -2.43 -11.66 6.69
N ALA A 31 -1.47 -12.19 5.92
CA ALA A 31 -1.57 -12.37 4.48
C ALA A 31 -2.79 -13.22 4.06
N GLN A 32 -3.13 -14.24 4.85
CA GLN A 32 -4.32 -15.08 4.61
C GLN A 32 -5.65 -14.29 4.68
N ARG A 33 -5.66 -13.15 5.37
CA ARG A 33 -6.83 -12.31 5.63
C ARG A 33 -6.95 -11.14 4.67
N ILE A 34 -5.87 -10.79 3.98
CA ILE A 34 -5.86 -9.72 2.99
C ILE A 34 -6.45 -10.26 1.68
N LYS A 35 -7.41 -9.53 1.11
CA LYS A 35 -8.08 -9.85 -0.15
C LYS A 35 -8.06 -8.65 -1.09
N GLY A 36 -8.16 -8.95 -2.38
CA GLY A 36 -8.33 -7.93 -3.42
C GLY A 36 -7.24 -6.86 -3.44
N LEU A 37 -5.99 -7.19 -3.10
CA LEU A 37 -4.92 -6.20 -3.16
C LEU A 37 -4.68 -5.77 -4.62
N HIS A 38 -4.82 -4.48 -4.88
CA HIS A 38 -4.55 -3.90 -6.20
C HIS A 38 -4.15 -2.44 -6.09
N VAL A 39 -3.46 -1.95 -7.11
CA VAL A 39 -3.17 -0.52 -7.27
C VAL A 39 -4.37 0.11 -7.98
N ASP A 40 -4.94 1.16 -7.41
CA ASP A 40 -5.94 1.98 -8.07
C ASP A 40 -5.24 2.84 -9.12
N ALA A 41 -5.48 2.52 -10.39
CA ALA A 41 -4.89 3.26 -11.51
C ALA A 41 -5.57 4.63 -11.70
N GLY A 42 -6.72 4.86 -11.07
CA GLY A 42 -7.34 6.18 -10.99
C GLY A 42 -6.50 7.08 -10.09
N SER A 43 -6.07 8.22 -10.59
CA SER A 43 -5.52 9.26 -9.73
C SER A 43 -6.60 9.74 -8.77
N LEU A 44 -6.22 10.10 -7.54
CA LEU A 44 -7.11 10.76 -6.57
C LEU A 44 -7.45 12.22 -6.97
N GLY A 45 -7.51 12.50 -8.27
CA GLY A 45 -7.28 13.84 -8.79
C GLY A 45 -5.79 14.21 -8.71
N GLU A 46 -5.45 15.36 -9.29
CA GLU A 46 -4.10 15.88 -9.60
C GLU A 46 -3.18 16.15 -8.37
N LEU A 47 -3.43 15.55 -7.21
CA LEU A 47 -2.86 15.95 -5.92
C LEU A 47 -1.72 15.08 -5.39
N SER A 48 -1.43 13.92 -5.98
CA SER A 48 -0.28 13.08 -5.59
C SER A 48 0.31 12.33 -6.78
N ASP A 49 1.64 12.22 -6.78
CA ASP A 49 2.44 11.36 -7.64
C ASP A 49 2.37 9.86 -7.22
N HIS A 50 1.77 9.53 -6.06
CA HIS A 50 1.53 8.16 -5.64
C HIS A 50 0.11 7.68 -5.98
N ARG A 51 0.00 6.42 -6.41
CA ARG A 51 -1.26 5.70 -6.61
C ARG A 51 -1.65 4.94 -5.34
N ILE A 52 -2.95 4.86 -5.07
CA ILE A 52 -3.45 4.15 -3.88
C ILE A 52 -3.27 2.64 -4.06
N ILE A 53 -2.80 1.96 -3.02
CA ILE A 53 -2.93 0.50 -2.89
C ILE A 53 -4.18 0.21 -2.07
N ARG A 54 -5.19 -0.41 -2.70
CA ARG A 54 -6.43 -0.84 -2.04
C ARG A 54 -6.32 -2.31 -1.65
N MET A 55 -6.87 -2.64 -0.49
CA MET A 55 -7.03 -4.02 -0.04
C MET A 55 -8.19 -4.13 0.95
N GLU A 56 -8.71 -5.34 1.10
CA GLU A 56 -9.72 -5.66 2.10
C GLU A 56 -9.12 -6.57 3.17
N LEU A 57 -9.44 -6.30 4.44
CA LEU A 57 -9.07 -7.17 5.55
C LEU A 57 -10.30 -7.95 6.01
N VAL A 58 -10.24 -9.28 5.88
CA VAL A 58 -11.29 -10.16 6.41
C VAL A 58 -11.11 -10.28 7.93
N PRO A 59 -12.10 -9.88 8.74
CA PRO A 59 -12.03 -10.02 10.19
C PRO A 59 -11.93 -11.49 10.57
N THR A 60 -11.08 -11.79 11.54
CA THR A 60 -11.12 -13.11 12.18
C THR A 60 -12.38 -13.26 13.01
N ARG A 61 -13.12 -14.35 12.77
CA ARG A 61 -14.14 -14.83 13.73
C ARG A 61 -13.44 -15.51 14.89
N VAL A 62 -12.82 -14.73 15.79
CA VAL A 62 -12.41 -15.24 17.11
C VAL A 62 -13.42 -14.75 18.15
N PRO A 63 -13.98 -15.64 19.01
CA PRO A 63 -14.66 -15.22 20.23
C PRO A 63 -13.70 -14.34 21.03
N ARG A 64 -14.20 -13.24 21.62
CA ARG A 64 -13.44 -12.21 22.33
C ARG A 64 -12.46 -12.80 23.36
N SER A 65 -11.24 -13.10 22.93
CA SER A 65 -10.07 -13.38 23.75
C SER A 65 -8.90 -13.55 22.78
N LYS A 66 -7.91 -12.65 22.86
CA LYS A 66 -6.69 -12.55 22.02
C LYS A 66 -6.88 -11.90 20.64
N SER A 67 -7.13 -10.59 20.64
CA SER A 67 -6.82 -9.75 19.47
C SER A 67 -5.41 -9.17 19.64
N CYS A 68 -4.43 -9.76 18.95
CA CYS A 68 -3.19 -9.07 18.64
C CYS A 68 -3.44 -8.39 17.29
N ALA A 69 -3.49 -7.06 17.27
CA ALA A 69 -3.71 -6.29 16.05
C ALA A 69 -2.66 -6.69 14.98
N ASN A 70 -3.14 -7.09 13.79
CA ASN A 70 -2.27 -7.46 12.68
C ASN A 70 -1.70 -6.17 12.08
N LEU A 71 -0.38 -5.99 12.17
CA LEU A 71 0.31 -4.89 11.53
C LEU A 71 0.31 -5.11 10.01
N VAL A 72 -0.27 -4.16 9.27
CA VAL A 72 -0.01 -3.95 7.84
C VAL A 72 0.89 -2.73 7.78
N LEU A 73 2.15 -2.91 7.35
CA LEU A 73 3.08 -1.80 7.23
C LEU A 73 2.93 -1.18 5.84
N PHE A 74 2.47 0.06 5.77
CA PHE A 74 2.65 0.94 4.63
C PHE A 74 3.92 1.75 4.86
N LEU A 75 4.97 1.47 4.10
CA LEU A 75 6.16 2.33 4.08
C LEU A 75 5.90 3.45 3.07
N ILE A 76 5.47 4.61 3.57
CA ILE A 76 5.50 5.86 2.82
C ILE A 76 6.86 6.50 3.09
N GLY A 77 7.69 6.61 2.05
CA GLY A 77 8.78 7.58 2.02
C GLY A 77 8.20 8.97 1.77
N TRP A 78 7.74 9.64 2.82
CA TRP A 78 7.37 11.05 2.74
C TRP A 78 8.66 11.87 2.70
N MET A 79 9.06 12.36 1.53
CA MET A 79 10.00 13.48 1.43
C MET A 79 9.42 14.52 0.47
N ASN A 80 8.65 15.45 1.04
CA ASN A 80 8.49 16.79 0.47
C ASN A 80 9.89 17.44 0.40
N ASN A 81 10.54 17.36 -0.74
CA ASN A 81 11.57 18.33 -1.11
C ASN A 81 10.99 19.25 -2.19
N GLY A 82 9.97 20.02 -1.78
CA GLY A 82 9.56 21.23 -2.48
C GLY A 82 10.59 22.33 -2.20
N GLY A 83 11.78 22.20 -2.74
CA GLY A 83 12.65 23.35 -2.98
C GLY A 83 12.00 24.17 -4.08
N THR A 84 11.34 25.26 -3.69
CA THR A 84 10.87 26.29 -4.62
C THR A 84 12.10 26.95 -5.25
N ASN A 85 12.39 26.64 -6.52
CA ASN A 85 13.09 27.57 -7.39
C ASN A 85 12.02 28.31 -8.20
N GLN A 86 11.54 29.42 -7.62
CA GLN A 86 11.14 30.61 -8.35
C GLN A 86 11.80 31.80 -7.65
#